data_AF-A0A183J9G2-F1
#
_entry.id   AF-A0A183J9G2-F1
#
_cell.length_a   1.000
_cell.length_b   1.000
_cell.length_c   1.000
_cell.angle_alpha   90.00
_cell.angle_beta   90.00
_cell.angle_gamma   90.00
#
_symmetry.space_group_name_H-M   'P 1'
#
loop_
_entity.id
_entity.type
_entity.pdbx_description
1 polymer ?
#
loop_
_entity_poly.entity_id
_entity_poly.type
_entity_poly.pdbx_seq_one_letter_code
_entity_poly.pdbx_strand_id
1 'polypeptide(L)'
;DADENLQRFRTGDSKVLVTTNVAEEGLDIQECGLVVKYNYVTNEIALIQRKGRGRAVGSKSVLLAKENFILNKEVLNILRSKLMDAALDVISEKGQDWILDRVQRLFVLHCKKCDQLFMKSRDVRVASMCHFVCVDPTIWERLAISTRTEPKICQTVAISGKICCRKCKHECGSIVKYSEVFYPAFKIDGVCLVDEATGKRLVERKWKAVQEKHFVPGPVESKDSMAMYSALASNFVDEMNQRIMTLDHCA
;
A
#
# COMPACT_ATOMS: atom_id res chain seq x y z
N ASP A 1 -16.42 -22.21 34.72
CA ASP A 1 -16.90 -21.20 33.74
C ASP A 1 -15.89 -20.12 33.42
N ALA A 2 -15.99 -19.43 32.27
CA ALA A 2 -15.10 -18.32 31.92
C ALA A 2 -15.21 -17.14 32.92
N ASP A 3 -16.44 -16.81 33.34
CA ASP A 3 -16.70 -15.77 34.33
C ASP A 3 -16.15 -16.14 35.72
N GLU A 4 -16.25 -17.40 36.10
CA GLU A 4 -15.69 -17.90 37.36
C GLU A 4 -14.15 -17.76 37.38
N ASN A 5 -13.47 -18.10 36.26
CA ASN A 5 -12.03 -17.93 36.14
C ASN A 5 -11.61 -16.44 36.19
N LEU A 6 -12.41 -15.55 35.59
CA LEU A 6 -12.19 -14.11 35.67
C LEU A 6 -12.39 -13.59 37.10
N GLN A 7 -13.41 -14.07 37.81
CA GLN A 7 -13.64 -13.69 39.21
C GLN A 7 -12.52 -14.18 40.14
N ARG A 8 -12.05 -15.41 39.97
CA ARG A 8 -10.89 -15.94 40.72
C ARG A 8 -9.61 -15.16 40.43
N PHE A 9 -9.44 -14.68 39.20
CA PHE A 9 -8.33 -13.80 38.88
C PHE A 9 -8.50 -12.45 39.61
N ARG A 10 -9.65 -11.79 39.49
CA ARG A 10 -9.96 -10.48 40.12
C ARG A 10 -9.83 -10.47 41.64
N THR A 11 -10.24 -11.55 42.29
CA THR A 11 -10.15 -11.71 43.76
C THR A 11 -8.74 -12.06 44.25
N GLY A 12 -7.84 -12.43 43.33
CA GLY A 12 -6.47 -12.84 43.66
C GLY A 12 -6.30 -14.32 43.99
N ASP A 13 -7.39 -15.10 43.99
CA ASP A 13 -7.35 -16.57 44.14
C ASP A 13 -6.54 -17.24 43.04
N SER A 14 -6.46 -16.61 41.86
CA SER A 14 -5.59 -17.00 40.76
C SER A 14 -4.69 -15.82 40.38
N LYS A 15 -3.36 -16.02 40.42
CA LYS A 15 -2.38 -14.98 40.08
C LYS A 15 -2.03 -14.93 38.58
N VAL A 16 -2.40 -15.96 37.83
CA VAL A 16 -2.10 -16.10 36.41
C VAL A 16 -3.38 -16.48 35.68
N LEU A 17 -3.66 -15.77 34.60
CA LEU A 17 -4.74 -16.05 33.68
C LEU A 17 -4.14 -16.37 32.31
N VAL A 18 -4.49 -17.54 31.76
CA VAL A 18 -4.08 -17.95 30.41
C VAL A 18 -5.29 -17.86 29.51
N THR A 19 -5.18 -17.10 28.43
CA THR A 19 -6.30 -16.83 27.52
C THR A 19 -5.88 -16.96 26.07
N THR A 20 -6.85 -17.15 25.20
CA THR A 20 -6.71 -16.89 23.76
C THR A 20 -6.87 -15.38 23.49
N ASN A 21 -7.01 -15.00 22.22
CA ASN A 21 -7.24 -13.62 21.78
C ASN A 21 -8.53 -12.98 22.33
N VAL A 22 -9.42 -13.76 22.93
CA VAL A 22 -10.66 -13.28 23.57
C VAL A 22 -10.38 -12.26 24.68
N ALA A 23 -9.19 -12.28 25.29
CA ALA A 23 -8.79 -11.28 26.28
C ALA A 23 -8.24 -9.97 25.68
N GLU A 24 -7.98 -9.91 24.37
CA GLU A 24 -7.45 -8.70 23.72
C GLU A 24 -8.53 -7.63 23.56
N GLU A 25 -9.80 -8.01 23.37
CA GLU A 25 -10.93 -7.09 23.17
C GLU A 25 -12.18 -7.59 23.92
N GLY A 26 -12.99 -6.66 24.43
CA GLY A 26 -14.34 -6.96 24.95
C GLY A 26 -14.44 -7.56 26.36
N LEU A 27 -13.40 -8.21 26.88
CA LEU A 27 -13.39 -8.68 28.27
C LEU A 27 -12.84 -7.62 29.24
N ASP A 28 -13.59 -7.35 30.31
CA ASP A 28 -13.18 -6.50 31.42
C ASP A 28 -12.23 -7.27 32.36
N ILE A 29 -10.93 -7.05 32.22
CA ILE A 29 -9.89 -7.73 33.01
C ILE A 29 -9.20 -6.68 33.87
N GLN A 30 -8.99 -7.00 35.15
CA GLN A 30 -8.25 -6.14 36.08
C GLN A 30 -6.85 -5.77 35.56
N GLU A 31 -6.26 -4.70 36.10
CA GLU A 31 -4.93 -4.25 35.68
C GLU A 31 -3.85 -5.28 36.03
N CYS A 32 -3.12 -5.73 35.01
CA CYS A 32 -2.04 -6.69 35.17
C CYS A 32 -0.68 -5.98 35.27
N GLY A 33 0.17 -6.41 36.21
CA GLY A 33 1.57 -5.98 36.26
C GLY A 33 2.46 -6.61 35.18
N LEU A 34 2.04 -7.73 34.58
CA LEU A 34 2.77 -8.43 33.52
C LEU A 34 1.81 -9.02 32.50
N VAL A 35 2.09 -8.79 31.22
CA VAL A 35 1.39 -9.41 30.08
C VAL A 35 2.41 -10.17 29.24
N VAL A 36 2.23 -11.48 29.10
CA VAL A 36 3.11 -12.34 28.30
C VAL A 36 2.39 -12.81 27.04
N LYS A 37 2.98 -12.54 25.87
CA LYS A 37 2.51 -13.02 24.57
C LYS A 37 3.35 -14.22 24.17
N TYR A 38 2.72 -15.38 24.03
CA TYR A 38 3.41 -16.61 23.66
C TYR A 38 3.18 -16.94 22.18
N ASN A 39 4.21 -16.69 21.38
CA ASN A 39 4.27 -16.93 19.94
C ASN A 39 3.09 -16.37 19.13
N TYR A 40 2.55 -15.22 19.58
CA TYR A 40 1.30 -14.67 19.05
C TYR A 40 1.36 -13.15 18.88
N VAL A 41 1.07 -12.67 17.66
CA VAL A 41 0.99 -11.24 17.30
C VAL A 41 -0.13 -11.02 16.26
N THR A 42 -1.06 -10.13 16.59
CA THR A 42 -2.21 -9.72 15.78
C THR A 42 -1.90 -8.42 15.00
N ASN A 43 -2.73 -7.38 15.11
CA ASN A 43 -2.58 -6.09 14.45
C ASN A 43 -2.23 -4.99 15.47
N GLU A 44 -2.03 -3.77 15.00
CA GLU A 44 -1.74 -2.59 15.81
C GLU A 44 -2.88 -2.20 16.76
N ILE A 45 -4.14 -2.52 16.44
CA ILE A 45 -5.29 -2.25 17.31
C ILE A 45 -5.20 -3.12 18.58
N ALA A 46 -4.97 -4.42 18.40
CA ALA A 46 -4.77 -5.34 19.51
C ALA A 46 -3.52 -4.99 20.34
N LEU A 47 -2.47 -4.42 19.73
CA LEU A 47 -1.33 -3.88 20.49
C LEU A 47 -1.76 -2.77 21.47
N ILE A 48 -2.59 -1.83 21.02
CA ILE A 48 -3.08 -0.70 21.83
C ILE A 48 -4.00 -1.19 22.95
N GLN A 49 -4.96 -2.08 22.62
CA GLN A 49 -5.87 -2.65 23.61
C GLN A 49 -5.13 -3.42 24.71
N ARG A 50 -4.06 -4.17 24.34
CA ARG A 50 -3.18 -4.86 25.29
C ARG A 50 -2.40 -3.92 26.20
N LYS A 51 -1.89 -2.79 25.68
CA LYS A 51 -1.30 -1.75 26.55
C LYS A 51 -2.31 -1.26 27.59
N GLY A 52 -3.59 -1.15 27.20
CA GLY A 52 -4.69 -0.82 28.11
C GLY A 52 -4.95 -1.87 29.22
N ARG A 53 -4.41 -3.09 29.13
CA ARG A 53 -4.51 -4.11 30.19
C ARG A 53 -3.31 -4.10 31.15
N GLY A 54 -2.16 -3.59 30.71
CA GLY A 54 -1.01 -3.30 31.56
C GLY A 54 -1.01 -1.85 32.07
N ARG A 55 -2.07 -1.39 32.74
CA ARG A 55 -2.17 -0.01 33.24
C ARG A 55 -1.56 0.22 34.63
N ALA A 56 -1.28 -0.86 35.37
CA ALA A 56 -0.60 -0.76 36.65
C ALA A 56 0.78 -0.08 36.49
N VAL A 57 1.15 0.77 37.44
CA VAL A 57 2.44 1.46 37.43
C VAL A 57 3.58 0.42 37.39
N GLY A 58 4.46 0.55 36.40
CA GLY A 58 5.58 -0.38 36.21
C GLY A 58 5.21 -1.70 35.51
N SER A 59 4.04 -1.79 34.88
CA SER A 59 3.64 -2.96 34.11
C SER A 59 4.65 -3.28 32.99
N LYS A 60 4.78 -4.57 32.67
CA LYS A 60 5.64 -5.04 31.57
C LYS A 60 4.83 -5.84 30.57
N SER A 61 5.13 -5.66 29.27
CA SER A 61 4.64 -6.52 28.20
C SER A 61 5.81 -7.24 27.55
N VAL A 62 5.77 -8.57 27.53
CA VAL A 62 6.83 -9.43 27.00
C VAL A 62 6.29 -10.23 25.82
N LEU A 63 7.03 -10.27 24.72
CA LEU A 63 6.78 -11.17 23.59
C LEU A 63 7.81 -12.31 23.63
N LEU A 64 7.33 -13.54 23.78
CA LEU A 64 8.10 -14.76 23.58
C LEU A 64 7.78 -15.25 22.17
N ALA A 65 8.73 -15.18 21.25
CA ALA A 65 8.53 -15.62 19.86
C ALA A 65 9.59 -16.64 19.46
N LYS A 66 9.15 -17.70 18.79
CA LYS A 66 10.05 -18.71 18.22
C LYS A 66 10.62 -18.26 16.88
N GLU A 67 9.80 -17.59 16.07
CA GLU A 67 10.13 -17.24 14.69
C GLU A 67 10.31 -15.74 14.49
N ASN A 68 11.32 -15.36 13.69
CA ASN A 68 11.66 -13.96 13.44
C ASN A 68 10.52 -13.17 12.79
N PHE A 69 9.68 -13.81 11.99
CA PHE A 69 8.55 -13.12 11.34
C PHE A 69 7.56 -12.55 12.37
N ILE A 70 7.41 -13.19 13.53
CA ILE A 70 6.51 -12.75 14.62
C ILE A 70 7.10 -11.50 15.29
N LEU A 71 8.41 -11.51 15.57
CA LEU A 71 9.12 -10.35 16.10
C LEU A 71 9.02 -9.16 15.14
N ASN A 72 9.28 -9.40 13.85
CA ASN A 72 9.18 -8.36 12.82
C ASN A 72 7.76 -7.78 12.74
N LYS A 73 6.74 -8.64 12.83
CA LYS A 73 5.34 -8.20 12.84
C LYS A 73 5.02 -7.31 14.06
N GLU A 74 5.52 -7.65 15.25
CA GLU A 74 5.33 -6.82 16.44
C GLU A 74 6.02 -5.46 16.33
N VAL A 75 7.27 -5.45 15.84
CA VAL A 75 8.00 -4.19 15.58
C VAL A 75 7.23 -3.32 14.58
N LEU A 76 6.71 -3.92 13.50
CA LEU A 76 5.88 -3.20 12.53
C LEU A 76 4.59 -2.67 13.15
N ASN A 77 3.92 -3.42 14.02
CA ASN A 77 2.71 -2.96 14.71
C ASN A 77 3.02 -1.78 15.65
N ILE A 78 4.17 -1.79 16.35
CA ILE A 78 4.61 -0.65 17.17
C ILE A 78 4.82 0.60 16.30
N LEU A 79 5.47 0.44 15.15
CA LEU A 79 5.68 1.54 14.21
C LEU A 79 4.35 2.06 13.64
N ARG A 80 3.43 1.16 13.25
CA ARG A 80 2.08 1.52 12.78
C ARG A 80 1.28 2.31 13.81
N SER A 81 1.34 1.91 15.08
CA SER A 81 0.70 2.67 16.17
C SER A 81 1.24 4.10 16.25
N LYS A 82 2.56 4.29 16.18
CA LYS A 82 3.15 5.64 16.18
C LYS A 82 2.75 6.47 14.95
N LEU A 83 2.66 5.83 13.78
CA LEU A 83 2.21 6.48 12.55
C LEU A 83 0.73 6.87 12.63
N MET A 84 -0.10 6.05 13.29
CA MET A 84 -1.50 6.35 13.54
C MET A 84 -1.65 7.60 14.42
N ASP A 85 -0.88 7.69 15.51
CA ASP A 85 -0.89 8.87 16.39
C ASP A 85 -0.49 10.13 15.61
N ALA A 86 0.62 10.07 14.85
CA ALA A 86 1.05 11.19 14.01
C ALA A 86 0.02 11.56 12.93
N ALA A 87 -0.71 10.60 12.38
CA ALA A 87 -1.78 10.87 11.42
C ALA A 87 -2.97 11.59 12.07
N LEU A 88 -3.31 11.22 13.32
CA LEU A 88 -4.36 11.91 14.09
C LEU A 88 -3.97 13.35 14.40
N ASP A 89 -2.71 13.61 14.76
CA ASP A 89 -2.19 14.96 14.96
C ASP A 89 -2.37 15.82 13.70
N VAL A 90 -1.94 15.30 12.53
CA VAL A 90 -2.10 15.99 11.24
C VAL A 90 -3.58 16.26 10.94
N ILE A 91 -4.47 15.29 11.18
CA ILE A 91 -5.90 15.46 10.97
C ILE A 91 -6.46 16.56 11.87
N SER A 92 -6.08 16.57 13.15
CA SER A 92 -6.52 17.56 14.12
C SER A 92 -6.07 18.98 13.75
N GLU A 93 -4.85 19.13 13.22
CA GLU A 93 -4.27 20.41 12.80
C GLU A 93 -4.87 20.93 11.49
N LYS A 94 -5.15 20.03 10.53
CA LYS A 94 -5.61 20.41 9.18
C LYS A 94 -7.13 20.59 9.08
N GLY A 95 -7.88 19.96 9.98
CA GLY A 95 -9.35 20.03 10.00
C GLY A 95 -10.03 19.10 8.98
N GLN A 96 -11.34 18.96 9.11
CA GLN A 96 -12.15 18.01 8.33
C GLN A 96 -12.22 18.36 6.83
N ASP A 97 -12.30 19.65 6.49
CA ASP A 97 -12.40 20.10 5.09
C ASP A 97 -11.19 19.68 4.25
N TRP A 98 -9.99 19.68 4.86
CA TRP A 98 -8.77 19.22 4.20
C TRP A 98 -8.84 17.73 3.83
N ILE A 99 -9.42 16.90 4.70
CA ILE A 99 -9.60 15.46 4.43
C ILE A 99 -10.61 15.26 3.32
N LEU A 100 -11.73 15.97 3.37
CA LEU A 100 -12.78 15.86 2.36
C LEU A 100 -12.26 16.25 0.98
N ASP A 101 -11.55 17.37 0.87
CA ASP A 101 -10.88 17.76 -0.39
C ASP A 101 -9.96 16.62 -0.86
N ARG A 102 -9.11 16.08 0.00
CA ARG A 102 -8.10 15.10 -0.40
C ARG A 102 -8.65 13.71 -0.74
N VAL A 103 -9.78 13.32 -0.15
CA VAL A 103 -10.44 12.03 -0.43
C VAL A 103 -11.34 12.13 -1.66
N GLN A 104 -12.01 13.28 -1.87
CA GLN A 104 -12.98 13.44 -2.95
C GLN A 104 -12.36 13.99 -4.24
N ARG A 105 -11.24 14.70 -4.15
CA ARG A 105 -10.60 15.32 -5.31
C ARG A 105 -9.91 14.26 -6.16
N LEU A 106 -10.51 14.00 -7.31
CA LEU A 106 -9.99 13.10 -8.31
C LEU A 106 -9.19 13.87 -9.36
N PHE A 107 -8.15 13.22 -9.86
CA PHE A 107 -7.34 13.75 -10.94
C PHE A 107 -7.32 12.76 -12.08
N VAL A 108 -7.15 13.29 -13.28
CA VAL A 108 -6.92 12.53 -14.49
C VAL A 108 -5.52 12.84 -14.99
N LEU A 109 -4.79 11.81 -15.37
CA LEU A 109 -3.42 11.93 -15.86
C LEU A 109 -3.45 11.82 -17.38
N HIS A 110 -2.99 12.87 -18.04
CA HIS A 110 -2.93 13.01 -19.49
C HIS A 110 -1.49 13.02 -19.97
N CYS A 111 -1.29 12.71 -21.24
CA CYS A 111 -0.02 12.93 -21.91
C CYS A 111 0.35 14.42 -21.87
N LYS A 112 1.54 14.74 -21.35
CA LYS A 112 2.02 16.11 -21.26
C LYS A 112 2.11 16.83 -22.61
N LYS A 113 2.29 16.09 -23.71
CA LYS A 113 2.51 16.67 -25.05
C LYS A 113 1.23 16.85 -25.88
N CYS A 114 0.33 15.86 -25.90
CA CYS A 114 -0.83 15.87 -26.81
C CYS A 114 -2.18 15.73 -26.10
N ASP A 115 -2.17 15.71 -24.77
CA ASP A 115 -3.34 15.65 -23.92
C ASP A 115 -4.20 14.39 -24.07
N GLN A 116 -3.64 13.32 -24.64
CA GLN A 116 -4.30 12.02 -24.63
C GLN A 116 -4.47 11.56 -23.18
N LEU A 117 -5.70 11.22 -22.81
CA LEU A 117 -6.02 10.55 -21.56
C LEU A 117 -5.17 9.28 -21.37
N PHE A 118 -4.53 9.13 -20.21
CA PHE A 118 -3.90 7.87 -19.82
C PHE A 118 -4.73 7.12 -18.78
N MET A 119 -4.93 7.71 -17.61
CA MET A 119 -5.50 7.04 -16.44
C MET A 119 -6.08 8.02 -15.44
N LYS A 120 -6.82 7.53 -14.44
CA LYS A 120 -7.26 8.34 -13.30
C LYS A 120 -6.30 8.15 -12.12
N SER A 121 -6.30 9.10 -11.19
CA SER A 121 -5.47 9.06 -9.98
C SER A 121 -5.72 7.81 -9.13
N ARG A 122 -6.98 7.33 -9.10
CA ARG A 122 -7.38 6.09 -8.40
C ARG A 122 -6.77 4.82 -8.98
N ASP A 123 -6.29 4.87 -10.22
CA ASP A 123 -5.66 3.73 -10.91
C ASP A 123 -4.13 3.80 -10.83
N VAL A 124 -3.58 4.76 -10.07
CA VAL A 124 -2.15 4.87 -9.79
C VAL A 124 -1.82 4.08 -8.53
N ARG A 125 -0.72 3.32 -8.56
CA ARG A 125 -0.15 2.60 -7.42
C ARG A 125 1.36 2.81 -7.34
N VAL A 126 1.95 2.46 -6.20
CA VAL A 126 3.40 2.44 -6.00
C VAL A 126 3.90 1.00 -5.96
N ALA A 127 4.76 0.64 -6.91
CA ALA A 127 5.51 -0.62 -6.93
C ALA A 127 6.94 -0.41 -6.38
N SER A 128 7.40 -1.33 -5.53
CA SER A 128 8.73 -1.28 -4.88
C SER A 128 9.08 0.11 -4.31
N MET A 129 8.10 0.76 -3.67
CA MET A 129 8.23 2.05 -2.98
C MET A 129 8.52 3.30 -3.84
N CYS A 130 8.86 3.17 -5.12
CA CYS A 130 9.29 4.33 -5.93
C CYS A 130 8.79 4.36 -7.39
N HIS A 131 8.19 3.28 -7.89
CA HIS A 131 7.66 3.23 -9.25
C HIS A 131 6.16 3.51 -9.25
N PHE A 132 5.73 4.59 -9.88
CA PHE A 132 4.32 4.98 -9.98
C PHE A 132 3.71 4.31 -11.22
N VAL A 133 2.90 3.30 -11.00
CA VAL A 133 2.36 2.41 -12.03
C VAL A 133 0.87 2.61 -12.22
N CYS A 134 0.39 2.39 -13.45
CA CYS A 134 -1.04 2.26 -13.71
C CYS A 134 -1.49 0.81 -13.46
N VAL A 135 -2.67 0.65 -12.85
CA VAL A 135 -3.32 -0.65 -12.64
C VAL A 135 -4.67 -0.78 -13.35
N ASP A 136 -5.01 0.16 -14.23
CA ASP A 136 -6.15 0.05 -15.15
C ASP A 136 -5.75 -0.84 -16.36
N PRO A 137 -6.37 -2.02 -16.53
CA PRO A 137 -6.14 -2.92 -17.67
C PRO A 137 -6.21 -2.27 -19.05
N THR A 138 -7.08 -1.27 -19.23
CA THR A 138 -7.32 -0.64 -20.53
C THR A 138 -6.18 0.30 -20.95
N ILE A 139 -5.20 0.54 -20.08
CA ILE A 139 -4.06 1.42 -20.35
C ILE A 139 -3.24 0.95 -21.57
N TRP A 140 -3.19 -0.35 -21.82
CA TRP A 140 -2.42 -0.95 -22.90
C TRP A 140 -2.89 -0.49 -24.28
N GLU A 141 -4.18 -0.17 -24.43
CA GLU A 141 -4.77 0.36 -25.66
C GLU A 141 -4.32 1.81 -25.95
N ARG A 142 -3.87 2.53 -24.93
CA ARG A 142 -3.52 3.95 -24.99
C ARG A 142 -2.02 4.19 -25.07
N LEU A 143 -1.22 3.15 -24.86
CA LEU A 143 0.24 3.18 -24.92
C LEU A 143 0.80 2.44 -26.14
N ALA A 144 1.98 2.85 -26.56
CA ALA A 144 2.85 2.12 -27.48
C ALA A 144 4.11 1.71 -26.70
N ILE A 145 4.55 0.46 -26.86
CA ILE A 145 5.61 -0.12 -26.03
C ILE A 145 6.79 -0.48 -26.93
N SER A 146 8.00 -0.15 -26.48
CA SER A 146 9.24 -0.63 -27.08
C SER A 146 9.98 -1.45 -26.04
N THR A 147 10.17 -2.74 -26.31
CA THR A 147 10.91 -3.65 -25.44
C THR A 147 12.41 -3.45 -25.58
N ARG A 148 13.16 -3.77 -24.53
CA ARG A 148 14.62 -3.93 -24.59
C ARG A 148 14.93 -5.42 -24.69
N THR A 149 16.00 -5.77 -25.39
CA THR A 149 16.51 -7.15 -25.44
C THR A 149 16.99 -7.63 -24.08
N GLU A 150 17.52 -6.73 -23.24
CA GLU A 150 17.94 -7.05 -21.87
C GLU A 150 17.26 -6.12 -20.85
N PRO A 151 16.56 -6.67 -19.85
CA PRO A 151 15.92 -5.88 -18.80
C PRO A 151 16.97 -5.33 -17.82
N LYS A 152 16.78 -4.07 -17.39
CA LYS A 152 17.61 -3.47 -16.33
C LYS A 152 16.97 -3.74 -14.97
N ILE A 153 17.67 -4.46 -14.09
CA ILE A 153 17.19 -4.68 -12.72
C ILE A 153 17.41 -3.40 -11.89
N CYS A 154 16.36 -2.97 -11.18
CA CYS A 154 16.39 -1.86 -10.23
C CYS A 154 15.60 -2.26 -8.97
N GLN A 155 16.29 -2.49 -7.86
CA GLN A 155 15.69 -3.00 -6.62
C GLN A 155 14.98 -4.34 -6.87
N THR A 156 13.69 -4.46 -6.55
CA THR A 156 12.86 -5.65 -6.80
C THR A 156 12.07 -5.58 -8.11
N VAL A 157 12.43 -4.65 -8.99
CA VAL A 157 11.71 -4.36 -10.24
C VAL A 157 12.64 -4.56 -11.44
N ALA A 158 12.19 -5.26 -12.47
CA ALA A 158 12.89 -5.35 -13.75
C ALA A 158 12.30 -4.34 -14.75
N ILE A 159 13.14 -3.48 -15.32
CA ILE A 159 12.75 -2.48 -16.33
C ILE A 159 12.94 -3.10 -17.71
N SER A 160 11.84 -3.42 -18.39
CA SER A 160 11.86 -4.25 -19.61
C SER A 160 11.67 -3.46 -20.91
N GLY A 161 11.60 -2.12 -20.84
CA GLY A 161 11.37 -1.29 -22.01
C GLY A 161 10.91 0.13 -21.71
N LYS A 162 10.42 0.82 -22.75
CA LYS A 162 9.83 2.16 -22.67
C LYS A 162 8.36 2.12 -23.04
N ILE A 163 7.58 3.00 -22.43
CA ILE A 163 6.20 3.28 -22.84
C ILE A 163 6.13 4.68 -23.42
N CYS A 164 5.42 4.78 -24.54
CA CYS A 164 5.17 6.02 -25.26
C CYS A 164 3.67 6.23 -25.42
N CYS A 165 3.25 7.48 -25.50
CA CYS A 165 1.90 7.85 -25.89
C CYS A 165 1.57 7.26 -27.26
N ARG A 166 0.45 6.52 -27.39
CA ARG A 166 0.10 5.91 -28.69
C ARG A 166 -0.20 6.97 -29.75
N LYS A 167 -0.85 8.08 -29.37
CA LYS A 167 -1.25 9.20 -30.27
C LYS A 167 -0.09 10.03 -30.78
N CYS A 168 0.82 10.49 -29.90
CA CYS A 168 1.88 11.45 -30.28
C CYS A 168 3.32 10.91 -30.16
N LYS A 169 3.48 9.65 -29.76
CA LYS A 169 4.77 8.95 -29.58
C LYS A 169 5.70 9.56 -28.53
N HIS A 170 5.23 10.51 -27.71
CA HIS A 170 5.99 11.05 -26.59
C HIS A 170 6.36 9.95 -25.58
N GLU A 171 7.63 9.86 -25.18
CA GLU A 171 8.07 8.92 -24.14
C GLU A 171 7.48 9.32 -22.78
N CYS A 172 6.69 8.44 -22.19
CA CYS A 172 5.95 8.73 -20.96
C CYS A 172 6.48 7.94 -19.74
N GLY A 173 7.31 6.92 -19.97
CA GLY A 173 7.87 6.13 -18.87
C GLY A 173 8.49 4.81 -19.33
N SER A 174 8.33 3.79 -18.48
CA SER A 174 8.92 2.46 -18.68
C SER A 174 7.92 1.34 -18.39
N ILE A 175 8.10 0.19 -19.04
CA ILE A 175 7.42 -1.04 -18.66
C ILE A 175 8.25 -1.72 -17.57
N VAL A 176 7.60 -2.08 -16.46
CA VAL A 176 8.27 -2.66 -15.30
C VAL A 176 7.63 -3.99 -14.90
N LYS A 177 8.43 -4.99 -14.57
CA LYS A 177 7.97 -6.26 -13.97
C LYS A 177 8.11 -6.19 -12.46
N TYR A 178 7.01 -6.39 -11.74
CA TYR A 178 6.94 -6.41 -10.29
C TYR A 178 6.03 -7.55 -9.84
N SER A 179 6.53 -8.43 -8.97
CA SER A 179 5.79 -9.61 -8.49
C SER A 179 5.21 -10.45 -9.64
N GLU A 180 6.04 -10.77 -10.64
CA GLU A 180 5.67 -11.55 -11.83
C GLU A 180 4.60 -10.94 -12.75
N VAL A 181 4.26 -9.65 -12.58
CA VAL A 181 3.31 -8.95 -13.43
C VAL A 181 3.93 -7.69 -14.02
N PHE A 182 3.60 -7.38 -15.27
CA PHE A 182 4.06 -6.18 -15.95
C PHE A 182 3.11 -5.00 -15.75
N TYR A 183 3.70 -3.83 -15.50
CA TYR A 183 2.98 -2.58 -15.30
C TYR A 183 3.61 -1.43 -16.07
N PRO A 184 2.83 -0.48 -16.59
CA PRO A 184 3.37 0.75 -17.15
C PRO A 184 3.69 1.73 -16.00
N ALA A 185 4.98 1.96 -15.75
CA ALA A 185 5.48 2.95 -14.81
C ALA A 185 5.64 4.31 -15.50
N PHE A 186 4.99 5.34 -14.98
CA PHE A 186 5.02 6.68 -15.56
C PHE A 186 6.10 7.56 -14.92
N LYS A 187 6.82 8.30 -15.76
CA LYS A 187 7.65 9.42 -15.32
C LYS A 187 6.75 10.62 -15.11
N ILE A 188 6.96 11.38 -14.04
CA ILE A 188 6.18 12.61 -13.77
C ILE A 188 6.30 13.61 -14.93
N ASP A 189 7.48 13.68 -15.56
CA ASP A 189 7.70 14.54 -16.74
C ASP A 189 6.96 14.10 -18.00
N GLY A 190 6.41 12.87 -18.03
CA GLY A 190 5.61 12.36 -19.15
C GLY A 190 4.11 12.67 -19.03
N VAL A 191 3.67 13.17 -17.87
CA VAL A 191 2.24 13.36 -17.57
C VAL A 191 1.90 14.79 -17.14
N CYS A 192 0.65 15.17 -17.37
CA CYS A 192 0.01 16.36 -16.84
C CYS A 192 -1.19 15.89 -16.01
N LEU A 193 -1.37 16.45 -14.82
CA LEU A 193 -2.55 16.19 -14.00
C LEU A 193 -3.65 17.19 -14.39
N VAL A 194 -4.88 16.72 -14.46
CA VAL A 194 -6.07 17.53 -14.66
C VAL A 194 -7.00 17.25 -13.49
N ASP A 195 -7.34 18.30 -12.75
CA ASP A 195 -8.31 18.24 -11.66
C ASP A 195 -9.71 18.00 -12.25
N GLU A 196 -10.41 16.93 -11.85
CA GLU A 196 -11.74 16.60 -12.39
C GLU A 196 -12.80 17.63 -12.04
N ALA A 197 -12.70 18.30 -10.88
CA ALA A 197 -13.70 19.25 -10.43
C ALA A 197 -13.55 20.61 -11.10
N THR A 198 -12.30 21.06 -11.30
CA THR A 198 -12.02 22.42 -11.82
C THR A 198 -11.55 22.45 -13.27
N GLY A 199 -11.15 21.30 -13.83
CA GLY A 199 -10.48 21.22 -15.14
C GLY A 199 -9.07 21.81 -15.14
N LYS A 200 -8.55 22.24 -13.99
CA LYS A 200 -7.24 22.90 -13.89
C LYS A 200 -6.12 21.93 -14.22
N ARG A 201 -5.23 22.35 -15.12
CA ARG A 201 -4.02 21.61 -15.49
C ARG A 201 -2.88 21.91 -14.53
N LEU A 202 -2.22 20.86 -14.07
CA LEU A 202 -1.13 20.91 -13.10
C LEU A 202 0.05 20.09 -13.61
N VAL A 203 1.24 20.66 -13.52
CA VAL A 203 2.50 20.00 -13.89
C VAL A 203 3.42 20.05 -12.69
N GLU A 204 3.77 18.87 -12.17
CA GLU A 204 4.72 18.71 -11.09
C GLU A 204 6.06 18.20 -11.64
N ARG A 205 7.14 18.42 -10.88
CA ARG A 205 8.50 17.96 -11.26
C ARG A 205 8.92 16.67 -10.58
N LYS A 206 8.22 16.28 -9.50
CA LYS A 206 8.54 15.10 -8.69
C LYS A 206 7.24 14.44 -8.24
N TRP A 207 7.19 13.11 -8.28
CA TRP A 207 6.05 12.36 -7.74
C TRP A 207 5.79 12.62 -6.25
N LYS A 208 6.84 12.88 -5.46
CA LYS A 208 6.70 13.29 -4.06
C LYS A 208 5.82 14.54 -3.89
N ALA A 209 5.96 15.53 -4.78
CA ALA A 209 5.12 16.72 -4.75
C ALA A 209 3.66 16.41 -5.10
N VAL A 210 3.42 15.43 -5.99
CA VAL A 210 2.06 14.93 -6.29
C VAL A 210 1.44 14.29 -5.05
N GLN A 211 2.21 13.44 -4.35
CA GLN A 211 1.77 12.81 -3.11
C GLN A 211 1.44 13.82 -2.03
N GLU A 212 2.27 14.86 -1.87
CA GLU A 212 2.06 15.87 -0.84
C GLU A 212 0.87 16.79 -1.14
N LYS A 213 0.65 17.15 -2.41
CA LYS A 213 -0.31 18.21 -2.77
C LYS A 213 -1.63 17.73 -3.36
N HIS A 214 -1.64 16.60 -4.06
CA HIS A 214 -2.76 16.22 -4.94
C HIS A 214 -3.43 14.93 -4.49
N PHE A 215 -2.76 13.79 -4.57
CA PHE A 215 -3.31 12.49 -4.16
C PHE A 215 -2.21 11.51 -3.74
N VAL A 216 -2.54 10.56 -2.86
CA VAL A 216 -1.58 9.59 -2.32
C VAL A 216 -1.91 8.18 -2.87
N PRO A 217 -1.15 7.67 -3.85
CA PRO A 217 -1.35 6.32 -4.36
C PRO A 217 -0.96 5.27 -3.31
N GLY A 218 -1.77 4.22 -3.18
CA GLY A 218 -1.45 3.05 -2.35
C GLY A 218 -0.44 2.11 -2.99
N PRO A 219 0.05 1.08 -2.26
CA PRO A 219 0.86 0.02 -2.84
C PRO A 219 0.04 -0.84 -3.80
N VAL A 220 0.70 -1.50 -4.76
CA VAL A 220 0.05 -2.49 -5.63
C VAL A 220 -0.56 -3.62 -4.79
N GLU A 221 -1.84 -3.90 -4.99
CA GLU A 221 -2.58 -4.96 -4.30
C GLU A 221 -2.76 -6.21 -5.16
N SER A 222 -3.09 -7.36 -4.55
CA SER A 222 -3.28 -8.62 -5.29
C SER A 222 -4.36 -8.55 -6.38
N LYS A 223 -5.42 -7.76 -6.16
CA LYS A 223 -6.47 -7.54 -7.16
C LYS A 223 -5.96 -6.78 -8.38
N ASP A 224 -5.04 -5.84 -8.17
CA ASP A 224 -4.42 -5.04 -9.21
C ASP A 224 -3.54 -5.96 -10.08
N SER A 225 -2.74 -6.81 -9.44
CA SER A 225 -1.91 -7.82 -10.12
C SER A 225 -2.73 -8.77 -10.98
N MET A 226 -3.85 -9.27 -10.45
CA MET A 226 -4.72 -10.20 -11.18
C MET A 226 -5.35 -9.54 -12.41
N ALA A 227 -5.83 -8.31 -12.26
CA ALA A 227 -6.42 -7.55 -13.36
C ALA A 227 -5.39 -7.27 -14.47
N MET A 228 -4.20 -6.81 -14.10
CA MET A 228 -3.13 -6.48 -15.05
C MET A 228 -2.58 -7.71 -15.77
N TYR A 229 -2.39 -8.82 -15.04
CA TYR A 229 -1.99 -10.09 -15.65
C TYR A 229 -3.04 -10.60 -16.63
N SER A 230 -4.31 -10.63 -16.21
CA SER A 230 -5.41 -11.08 -17.06
C SER A 230 -5.53 -10.25 -18.34
N ALA A 231 -5.33 -8.93 -18.27
CA ALA A 231 -5.37 -8.03 -19.42
C ALA A 231 -4.30 -8.33 -20.47
N LEU A 232 -3.10 -8.71 -20.03
CA LEU A 232 -2.01 -9.10 -20.93
C LEU A 232 -2.24 -10.49 -21.50
N ALA A 233 -2.83 -11.41 -20.72
CA ALA A 233 -3.10 -12.77 -21.14
C ALA A 233 -4.34 -12.90 -22.05
N SER A 234 -5.37 -12.08 -21.88
CA SER A 234 -6.57 -12.11 -22.72
C SER A 234 -6.34 -11.48 -24.09
N ASN A 235 -5.45 -10.49 -24.16
CA ASN A 235 -5.09 -9.82 -25.41
C ASN A 235 -3.98 -10.54 -26.19
N PHE A 236 -3.97 -11.88 -26.16
CA PHE A 236 -3.02 -12.74 -26.89
C PHE A 236 -3.04 -12.58 -28.42
N VAL A 237 -3.92 -11.71 -28.94
CA VAL A 237 -4.03 -11.35 -30.36
C VAL A 237 -3.19 -10.12 -30.73
N ASP A 238 -2.79 -9.28 -29.76
CA ASP A 238 -1.93 -8.12 -30.01
C ASP A 238 -0.45 -8.53 -29.91
N GLU A 239 0.30 -8.42 -31.03
CA GLU A 239 1.75 -8.69 -31.09
C GLU A 239 2.51 -7.97 -29.97
N MET A 240 2.02 -6.81 -29.52
CA MET A 240 2.65 -6.04 -28.44
C MET A 240 2.58 -6.75 -27.09
N ASN A 241 1.45 -7.40 -26.76
CA ASN A 241 1.29 -8.13 -25.50
C ASN A 241 2.00 -9.48 -25.53
N GLN A 242 2.01 -10.15 -26.71
CA GLN A 242 2.83 -11.34 -26.92
C GLN A 242 4.32 -11.04 -26.63
N ARG A 243 4.86 -9.93 -27.15
CA ARG A 243 6.26 -9.53 -26.90
C ARG A 243 6.56 -9.28 -25.43
N ILE A 244 5.60 -8.76 -24.66
CA ILE A 244 5.76 -8.53 -23.22
C ILE A 244 5.77 -9.86 -22.45
N MET A 245 4.84 -10.76 -22.76
CA MET A 245 4.77 -12.10 -22.16
C MET A 245 5.98 -12.97 -22.54
N THR A 246 6.55 -12.83 -23.73
CA THR A 246 7.77 -13.57 -24.11
C THR A 246 9.02 -13.12 -23.33
N LEU A 247 9.03 -11.92 -22.74
CA LEU A 247 10.13 -11.46 -21.89
C LEU A 247 10.20 -12.24 -20.56
N ASP A 248 9.14 -12.95 -20.15
CA ASP A 248 9.20 -13.85 -18.98
C ASP A 248 10.05 -15.10 -19.22
N HIS A 249 10.28 -15.49 -20.48
CA HIS A 249 10.97 -16.73 -20.81
C HIS A 249 12.49 -16.57 -20.99
N CYS A 250 13.03 -15.38 -20.77
CA CYS A 250 14.47 -15.08 -20.92
C CYS A 250 15.18 -14.73 -19.59
N ALA A 251 14.59 -15.05 -18.43
CA ALA A 251 15.20 -14.84 -17.12
C ALA A 251 15.50 -16.17 -16.42
#